data_AF-F2LSP4-F1
#
_entry.id   AF-F2LSP4-F1
#
_cell.length_a   1.000
_cell.length_b   1.000
_cell.length_c   1.000
_cell.angle_alpha   90.00
_cell.angle_beta   90.00
_cell.angle_gamma   90.00
#
_symmetry.space_group_name_H-M   'P 1'
#
loop_
_entity.id
_entity.type
_entity.pdbx_description
1 polymer ?
#
loop_
_entity_poly.entity_id
_entity_poly.type
_entity_poly.pdbx_seq_one_letter_code
_entity_poly.pdbx_strand_id
1 'polypeptide(L)'
;MHGKALFLQRAVSRTDQWGPRFPTLSMACHRGDSISAGRQIAIAVTDANGMRFAVFTSFGAILEVRASWSELERAGTWWHYARIWHCWVVDSDESARRVFPTDYGHVIVVASEKNGASGISSSALMTLLQAAERRASEISSGR
;
A
#
# COMPACT_ATOMS: atom_id res chain seq x y z
N MET A 1 -2.75 -16.76 -17.32
CA MET A 1 -3.35 -16.20 -16.09
C MET A 1 -2.45 -16.38 -14.83
N HIS A 2 -1.12 -16.42 -14.96
CA HIS A 2 -0.22 -16.74 -13.83
C HIS A 2 -0.11 -15.65 -12.75
N GLY A 3 -0.22 -14.36 -13.12
CA GLY A 3 -0.08 -13.25 -12.16
C GLY A 3 -1.21 -13.14 -11.12
N LYS A 4 -2.47 -13.37 -11.51
CA LYS A 4 -3.61 -13.36 -10.58
C LYS A 4 -3.50 -14.49 -9.54
N ALA A 5 -3.03 -15.67 -9.97
CA ALA A 5 -2.84 -16.81 -9.08
C ALA A 5 -1.77 -16.52 -8.02
N LEU A 6 -0.67 -15.86 -8.40
CA LEU A 6 0.36 -15.43 -7.45
C LEU A 6 -0.22 -14.52 -6.36
N PHE A 7 -0.99 -13.50 -6.74
CA PHE A 7 -1.62 -12.59 -5.77
C PHE A 7 -2.53 -13.35 -4.80
N LEU A 8 -3.42 -14.19 -5.32
CA LEU A 8 -4.36 -14.96 -4.49
C LEU A 8 -3.65 -15.95 -3.56
N GLN A 9 -2.53 -16.54 -3.98
CA GLN A 9 -1.71 -17.43 -3.15
C GLN A 9 -0.95 -16.70 -2.04
N ARG A 10 -0.66 -15.41 -2.22
CA ARG A 10 0.12 -14.61 -1.28
C ARG A 10 -0.73 -13.68 -0.41
N ALA A 11 -1.98 -13.45 -0.78
CA ALA A 11 -2.88 -12.56 -0.08
C ALA A 11 -3.38 -13.18 1.23
N VAL A 12 -3.16 -12.46 2.32
CA VAL A 12 -3.69 -12.77 3.64
C VAL A 12 -4.73 -11.72 3.98
N SER A 13 -5.95 -12.15 4.28
CA SER A 13 -6.99 -11.23 4.75
C SER A 13 -6.62 -10.68 6.13
N ARG A 14 -6.70 -9.36 6.26
CA ARG A 14 -6.49 -8.62 7.52
C ARG A 14 -7.70 -7.79 7.91
N THR A 15 -8.81 -7.92 7.20
CA THR A 15 -10.02 -7.11 7.36
C THR A 15 -10.45 -6.99 8.82
N ASP A 16 -10.59 -8.10 9.55
CA ASP A 16 -11.07 -8.07 10.94
C ASP A 16 -10.05 -7.44 11.90
N GLN A 17 -8.76 -7.56 11.60
CA GLN A 17 -7.68 -7.06 12.45
C GLN A 17 -7.41 -5.58 12.21
N TRP A 18 -7.54 -5.13 10.96
CA TRP A 18 -7.08 -3.82 10.50
C TRP A 18 -8.23 -2.86 10.18
N GLY A 19 -9.41 -3.37 9.82
CA GLY A 19 -10.58 -2.55 9.51
C GLY A 19 -10.96 -1.59 10.64
N PRO A 20 -11.14 -2.08 11.89
CA PRO A 20 -11.42 -1.21 13.03
C PRO A 20 -10.28 -0.26 13.40
N ARG A 21 -9.04 -0.55 12.97
CA ARG A 21 -7.85 0.23 13.33
C ARG A 21 -7.55 1.35 12.33
N PHE A 22 -7.99 1.19 11.08
CA PHE A 22 -7.71 2.11 9.98
C PHE A 22 -8.99 2.47 9.22
N PRO A 23 -9.99 3.07 9.91
CA PRO A 23 -11.28 3.37 9.30
C PRO A 23 -11.17 4.42 8.19
N THR A 24 -10.28 5.40 8.31
CA THR A 24 -10.16 6.48 7.33
C THR A 24 -9.54 5.98 6.03
N LEU A 25 -8.48 5.16 6.12
CA LEU A 25 -7.91 4.48 4.96
C LEU A 25 -8.94 3.55 4.30
N SER A 26 -9.73 2.83 5.09
CA SER A 26 -10.80 1.96 4.58
C SER A 26 -11.88 2.73 3.82
N MET A 27 -12.18 3.97 4.23
CA MET A 27 -13.19 4.82 3.60
C MET A 27 -12.65 5.73 2.49
N ALA A 28 -11.33 5.83 2.33
CA ALA A 28 -10.71 6.81 1.44
C ALA A 28 -11.16 6.64 -0.03
N CYS A 29 -11.35 5.42 -0.51
CA CYS A 29 -11.81 5.17 -1.88
C CYS A 29 -13.27 5.55 -2.13
N HIS A 30 -14.05 5.87 -1.10
CA HIS A 30 -15.44 6.32 -1.23
C HIS A 30 -15.57 7.85 -1.23
N ARG A 31 -14.45 8.57 -1.11
CA ARG A 31 -14.41 10.02 -0.95
C ARG A 31 -13.42 10.65 -1.93
N GLY A 32 -13.92 11.51 -2.82
CA GLY A 32 -13.08 12.21 -3.81
C GLY A 32 -12.13 13.25 -3.20
N ASP A 33 -12.40 13.69 -1.98
CA ASP A 33 -11.57 14.63 -1.20
C ASP A 33 -10.60 13.93 -0.25
N SER A 34 -10.48 12.61 -0.32
CA SER A 34 -9.59 11.83 0.54
C SER A 34 -8.13 11.90 0.09
N ILE A 35 -7.25 11.32 0.93
CA ILE A 35 -5.83 11.09 0.60
C ILE A 35 -5.63 10.36 -0.74
N SER A 36 -6.59 9.56 -1.19
CA SER A 36 -6.50 8.78 -2.43
C SER A 36 -7.35 9.33 -3.58
N ALA A 37 -8.02 10.47 -3.38
CA ALA A 37 -8.93 11.06 -4.35
C ALA A 37 -9.96 10.04 -4.90
N GLY A 38 -10.53 9.21 -4.01
CA GLY A 38 -11.51 8.18 -4.36
C GLY A 38 -10.92 6.89 -4.95
N ARG A 39 -9.59 6.73 -4.98
CA ARG A 39 -8.95 5.49 -5.44
C ARG A 39 -8.74 4.50 -4.31
N GLN A 40 -8.70 3.21 -4.62
CA GLN A 40 -8.26 2.18 -3.68
C GLN A 40 -6.80 2.44 -3.27
N ILE A 41 -6.48 2.23 -2.00
CA ILE A 41 -5.16 2.51 -1.44
C ILE A 41 -4.33 1.23 -1.36
N ALA A 42 -3.08 1.31 -1.81
CA ALA A 42 -2.04 0.33 -1.53
C ALA A 42 -0.96 0.98 -0.66
N ILE A 43 -0.65 0.39 0.50
CA ILE A 43 0.38 0.88 1.42
C ILE A 43 1.51 -0.12 1.45
N ALA A 44 2.74 0.32 1.17
CA ALA A 44 3.86 -0.59 0.96
C ALA A 44 5.16 -0.14 1.63
N VAL A 45 5.87 -1.14 2.13
CA VAL A 45 7.28 -1.05 2.52
C VAL A 45 8.10 -1.95 1.61
N THR A 46 9.33 -1.54 1.34
CA THR A 46 10.19 -2.24 0.37
C THR A 46 11.58 -2.52 0.92
N ASP A 47 12.28 -3.44 0.29
CA ASP A 47 13.71 -3.64 0.44
C ASP A 47 14.35 -4.06 -0.90
N ALA A 48 15.62 -4.45 -0.85
CA ALA A 48 16.35 -4.92 -2.03
C ALA A 48 15.77 -6.20 -2.66
N ASN A 49 15.03 -7.02 -1.90
CA ASN A 49 14.55 -8.34 -2.32
C ASN A 49 13.09 -8.33 -2.75
N GLY A 50 12.28 -7.42 -2.21
CA GLY A 50 10.87 -7.33 -2.55
C GLY A 50 10.10 -6.27 -1.80
N MET A 51 8.81 -6.54 -1.62
CA MET A 51 7.90 -5.65 -0.93
C MET A 51 6.88 -6.41 -0.09
N ARG A 52 6.36 -5.70 0.89
CA ARG A 52 5.19 -6.10 1.66
C ARG A 52 4.20 -4.94 1.63
N PHE A 53 2.96 -5.24 1.30
CA PHE A 53 1.95 -4.21 1.11
C PHE A 53 0.57 -4.65 1.57
N ALA A 54 -0.25 -3.66 1.90
CA ALA A 54 -1.65 -3.79 2.24
C ALA A 54 -2.50 -3.09 1.19
N VAL A 55 -3.56 -3.71 0.71
CA VAL A 55 -4.54 -3.08 -0.18
C VAL A 55 -5.87 -2.92 0.55
N PHE A 56 -6.36 -1.69 0.60
CA PHE A 56 -7.69 -1.34 1.07
C PHE A 56 -8.62 -1.28 -0.14
N THR A 57 -9.47 -2.29 -0.26
CA THR A 57 -10.37 -2.45 -1.40
C THR A 57 -11.66 -1.66 -1.21
N SER A 58 -12.33 -1.33 -2.31
CA SER A 58 -13.63 -0.65 -2.30
C SER A 58 -14.80 -1.51 -1.79
N PHE A 59 -14.55 -2.79 -1.48
CA PHE A 59 -15.53 -3.69 -0.87
C PHE A 59 -15.28 -3.87 0.63
N GLY A 60 -14.38 -3.08 1.23
CA GLY A 60 -14.03 -3.16 2.64
C GLY A 60 -13.07 -4.29 3.01
N ALA A 61 -12.59 -5.09 2.04
CA ALA A 61 -11.56 -6.08 2.30
C ALA A 61 -10.18 -5.42 2.40
N ILE A 62 -9.38 -5.89 3.35
CA ILE A 62 -7.99 -5.48 3.52
C ILE A 62 -7.08 -6.70 3.29
N LEU A 63 -6.25 -6.61 2.26
CA LEU A 63 -5.39 -7.72 1.83
C LEU A 63 -3.92 -7.38 2.02
N GLU A 64 -3.23 -8.17 2.84
CA GLU A 64 -1.79 -8.10 3.00
C GLU A 64 -1.09 -9.08 2.06
N VAL A 65 -0.05 -8.63 1.37
CA VAL A 65 0.74 -9.44 0.44
C VAL A 65 2.23 -9.23 0.69
N ARG A 66 3.01 -10.30 0.58
CA ARG A 66 4.47 -10.26 0.54
C ARG A 66 4.98 -11.02 -0.68
N ALA A 67 5.78 -10.34 -1.49
CA ALA A 67 6.34 -10.90 -2.73
C ALA A 67 7.74 -10.36 -2.99
N SER A 68 8.60 -11.17 -3.62
CA SER A 68 9.87 -10.70 -4.15
C SER A 68 9.68 -9.86 -5.42
N TRP A 69 10.67 -9.06 -5.79
CA TRP A 69 10.65 -8.35 -7.07
C TRP A 69 10.53 -9.31 -8.26
N SER A 70 11.26 -10.44 -8.24
CA SER A 70 11.19 -11.45 -9.28
C SER A 70 9.82 -12.14 -9.39
N GLU A 71 9.08 -12.26 -8.28
CA GLU A 71 7.71 -12.75 -8.29
C GLU A 71 6.76 -11.74 -8.94
N LEU A 72 6.90 -10.46 -8.61
CA LEU A 72 6.08 -9.39 -9.17
C LEU A 72 6.34 -9.18 -10.66
N GLU A 73 7.59 -9.22 -11.10
CA GLU A 73 7.93 -9.14 -12.53
C GLU A 73 7.37 -10.34 -13.31
N ARG A 74 7.39 -11.56 -12.73
CA ARG A 74 6.73 -12.73 -13.34
C ARG A 74 5.20 -12.62 -13.39
N ALA A 75 4.59 -11.85 -12.48
CA ALA A 75 3.16 -11.56 -12.54
C ALA A 75 2.79 -10.62 -13.70
N GLY A 76 3.79 -9.97 -14.31
CA GLY A 76 3.70 -9.26 -15.58
C GLY A 76 2.58 -8.22 -15.61
N THR A 77 1.69 -8.35 -16.59
CA THR A 77 0.55 -7.46 -16.81
C THR A 77 -0.27 -7.20 -15.54
N TRP A 78 -0.47 -8.20 -14.69
CA TRP A 78 -1.23 -8.02 -13.45
C TRP A 78 -0.53 -7.03 -12.50
N TRP A 79 0.79 -7.18 -12.31
CA TRP A 79 1.56 -6.28 -11.47
C TRP A 79 1.60 -4.86 -12.04
N HIS A 80 1.73 -4.74 -13.36
CA HIS A 80 1.63 -3.45 -14.05
C HIS A 80 0.28 -2.75 -13.79
N TYR A 81 -0.83 -3.48 -13.91
CA TYR A 81 -2.15 -2.94 -13.58
C TYR A 81 -2.30 -2.58 -12.09
N ALA A 82 -1.83 -3.44 -11.18
CA ALA A 82 -1.91 -3.17 -9.74
C ALA A 82 -1.14 -1.88 -9.36
N ARG A 83 0.01 -1.63 -9.98
CA ARG A 83 0.75 -0.36 -9.79
C ARG A 83 -0.07 0.84 -10.25
N ILE A 84 -0.60 0.80 -11.46
CA ILE A 84 -1.31 1.95 -12.06
C ILE A 84 -2.66 2.20 -11.38
N TRP A 85 -3.37 1.15 -10.96
CA TRP A 85 -4.76 1.28 -10.50
C TRP A 85 -4.89 1.86 -9.09
N HIS A 86 -3.99 1.50 -8.18
CA HIS A 86 -4.05 1.94 -6.78
C HIS A 86 -3.36 3.29 -6.56
N CYS A 87 -3.85 4.03 -5.56
CA CYS A 87 -3.08 5.11 -4.95
C CYS A 87 -2.06 4.49 -4.00
N TRP A 88 -0.76 4.70 -4.26
CA TRP A 88 0.30 4.10 -3.47
C TRP A 88 0.79 5.04 -2.38
N VAL A 89 0.90 4.51 -1.17
CA VAL A 89 1.56 5.15 -0.03
C VAL A 89 2.80 4.34 0.34
N VAL A 90 3.96 4.98 0.43
CA VAL A 90 5.24 4.33 0.75
C VAL A 90 5.99 5.08 1.84
N ASP A 91 6.95 4.41 2.48
CA ASP A 91 7.73 4.93 3.60
C ASP A 91 8.89 5.85 3.20
N SER A 92 9.33 5.81 1.94
CA SER A 92 10.48 6.58 1.45
C SER A 92 10.46 6.78 -0.07
N ASP A 93 11.22 7.77 -0.55
CA ASP A 93 11.47 7.95 -1.98
C ASP A 93 12.17 6.73 -2.61
N GLU A 94 12.99 6.03 -1.83
CA GLU A 94 13.64 4.80 -2.28
C GLU A 94 12.61 3.70 -2.57
N SER A 95 11.62 3.53 -1.66
CA SER A 95 10.49 2.64 -1.89
C SER A 95 9.64 3.09 -3.08
N ALA A 96 9.43 4.39 -3.26
CA ALA A 96 8.71 4.92 -4.43
C ALA A 96 9.41 4.50 -5.73
N ARG A 97 10.72 4.70 -5.82
CA ARG A 97 11.53 4.31 -7.00
C ARG A 97 11.55 2.81 -7.24
N ARG A 98 11.52 1.99 -6.19
CA ARG A 98 11.45 0.51 -6.33
C ARG A 98 10.11 0.05 -6.87
N VAL A 99 9.00 0.61 -6.38
CA VAL A 99 7.66 0.26 -6.89
C VAL A 99 7.43 0.84 -8.29
N PHE A 100 7.93 2.06 -8.53
CA PHE A 100 7.74 2.84 -9.76
C PHE A 100 9.08 3.35 -10.32
N PRO A 101 9.78 2.53 -11.12
CA PRO A 101 11.11 2.88 -11.63
C PRO A 101 11.13 4.06 -12.61
N THR A 102 10.03 4.31 -13.33
CA THR A 102 9.96 5.27 -14.45
C THR A 102 9.13 6.52 -14.16
N ASP A 103 8.12 6.43 -13.30
CA ASP A 103 7.25 7.57 -12.93
C ASP A 103 6.60 7.32 -11.56
N TYR A 104 6.97 8.12 -10.56
CA TYR A 104 6.44 8.05 -9.19
C TYR A 104 5.75 9.34 -8.74
N GLY A 105 5.39 10.24 -9.67
CA GLY A 105 4.76 11.53 -9.33
C GLY A 105 3.39 11.43 -8.65
N HIS A 106 2.79 10.24 -8.67
CA HIS A 106 1.49 9.91 -8.09
C HIS A 106 1.59 9.04 -6.82
N VAL A 107 2.80 8.81 -6.30
CA VAL A 107 3.06 8.06 -5.08
C VAL A 107 3.13 9.02 -3.89
N ILE A 108 2.40 8.69 -2.83
CA ILE A 108 2.40 9.47 -1.60
C ILE A 108 3.50 8.92 -0.69
N VAL A 109 4.54 9.71 -0.45
CA VAL A 109 5.56 9.37 0.54
C VAL A 109 5.11 9.86 1.91
N VAL A 110 5.09 8.95 2.88
CA VAL A 110 4.82 9.23 4.30
C VAL A 110 6.03 8.73 5.08
N ALA A 111 6.89 9.67 5.49
CA ALA A 111 8.07 9.34 6.27
C ALA A 111 7.64 8.67 7.59
N SER A 112 8.11 7.45 7.81
CA SER A 112 7.99 6.79 9.11
C SER A 112 9.05 7.38 10.04
N GLU A 113 8.66 8.06 11.12
CA GLU A 113 9.53 8.78 12.08
C GLU A 113 10.59 7.89 12.78
N LYS A 114 10.65 6.59 12.48
CA LYS A 114 11.65 5.64 13.02
C LYS A 114 12.71 5.28 11.98
N ASN A 115 13.85 5.97 12.09
CA ASN A 115 15.08 5.87 11.30
C ASN A 115 15.85 4.52 11.35
N GLY A 116 15.20 3.37 11.54
CA GLY A 116 15.92 2.10 11.79
C GLY A 116 15.34 0.82 11.18
N ALA A 117 14.17 0.87 10.54
CA ALA A 117 13.53 -0.33 9.99
C ALA A 117 13.35 -0.21 8.47
N SER A 118 14.45 0.03 7.74
CA SER A 118 14.47 -0.23 6.30
C SER A 118 14.27 -1.72 6.09
N GLY A 119 13.13 -2.12 5.51
CA GLY A 119 12.80 -3.53 5.34
C GLY A 119 11.31 -3.83 5.21
N ILE A 120 11.00 -5.02 4.68
CA ILE A 120 9.63 -5.52 4.52
C ILE A 120 9.01 -6.14 5.80
N SER A 121 9.42 -5.65 6.98
CA SER A 121 8.99 -6.19 8.28
C SER A 121 7.52 -5.88 8.58
N SER A 122 6.86 -6.72 9.39
CA SER A 122 5.47 -6.46 9.83
C SER A 122 5.36 -5.14 10.58
N SER A 123 6.34 -4.83 11.44
CA SER A 123 6.39 -3.61 12.24
C SER A 123 6.57 -2.36 11.38
N ALA A 124 7.39 -2.43 10.32
CA ALA A 124 7.55 -1.31 9.38
C ALA A 124 6.24 -1.00 8.66
N LEU A 125 5.56 -2.03 8.11
CA LEU A 125 4.27 -1.86 7.47
C LEU A 125 3.22 -1.28 8.44
N MET A 126 3.15 -1.80 9.67
CA MET A 126 2.22 -1.30 10.68
C MET A 126 2.48 0.14 11.08
N THR A 127 3.76 0.55 11.17
CA THR A 127 4.12 1.94 11.47
C THR A 127 3.69 2.87 10.32
N LEU A 128 3.91 2.45 9.06
CA LEU A 128 3.47 3.20 7.89
C LEU A 128 1.94 3.29 7.81
N LEU A 129 1.21 2.20 8.09
CA LEU A 129 -0.25 2.19 8.16
C LEU A 129 -0.77 3.21 9.17
N GLN A 130 -0.17 3.29 10.36
CA GLN A 130 -0.54 4.26 11.39
C GLN A 130 -0.25 5.70 10.97
N ALA A 131 0.88 5.95 10.31
CA ALA A 131 1.23 7.29 9.82
C ALA A 131 0.29 7.72 8.68
N ALA A 132 -0.03 6.80 7.76
CA ALA A 132 -0.95 7.05 6.66
C ALA A 132 -2.38 7.31 7.15
N GLU A 133 -2.87 6.55 8.14
CA GLU A 133 -4.18 6.77 8.75
C GLU A 133 -4.27 8.14 9.43
N ARG A 134 -3.22 8.54 10.16
CA ARG A 134 -3.16 9.87 10.80
C ARG A 134 -3.25 10.99 9.76
N ARG A 135 -2.42 10.90 8.71
CA ARG A 135 -2.43 11.86 7.60
C ARG A 135 -3.79 11.89 6.88
N ALA A 136 -4.40 10.74 6.65
CA ALA A 136 -5.71 10.65 6.02
C ALA A 136 -6.81 11.27 6.89
N SER A 137 -6.71 11.10 8.21
CA SER A 137 -7.63 11.68 9.20
C SER A 137 -7.50 13.21 9.25
N GLU A 138 -6.28 13.74 9.21
CA GLU A 138 -6.02 15.18 9.15
C GLU A 138 -6.64 15.82 7.90
N ILE A 139 -6.46 15.20 6.72
CA ILE A 139 -7.09 15.64 5.47
C ILE A 139 -8.62 15.62 5.58
N SER A 140 -9.18 14.61 6.24
CA SER A 140 -10.63 14.46 6.41
C SER A 140 -11.22 15.42 7.44
N SER A 141 -10.43 15.85 8.43
CA SER A 141 -10.82 16.70 9.57
C SER A 141 -10.53 18.18 9.34
N GLY A 142 -9.69 18.55 8.37
CA GLY A 142 -9.44 19.93 7.96
C GLY A 142 -10.61 20.60 7.22
N ARG A 143 -11.84 20.17 7.51
CA ARG A 143 -13.10 20.79 7.12
C ARG A 143 -13.75 21.45 8.33
#